data_AF-A0A0H2Z5F6-F1
#
_entry.id   AF-A0A0H2Z5F6-F1
#
_cell.length_a   1.000
_cell.length_b   1.000
_cell.length_c   1.000
_cell.angle_alpha   90.00
_cell.angle_beta   90.00
_cell.angle_gamma   90.00
#
_symmetry.space_group_name_H-M   'P 1'
#
loop_
_entity.id
_entity.type
_entity.pdbx_description
1 polymer ?
#
loop_
_entity_poly.entity_id
_entity_poly.type
_entity_poly.pdbx_seq_one_letter_code
_entity_poly.pdbx_strand_id
1 'polypeptide(L)'
;MSDITIPHPNAVNGHTAVICSTSIRHILAVRKSTLLQIDTLIRQLTEISALTENIGGKAAPDWAMKQNFRCGCWMMEKPETAMKAITRNLEREIWRNLMQRSGMFSLMDAQARDTGFRSLEYDNFPEISEANILSTFKQLHQNKDELFERGEINAFRGLSRDYKTRPPCKFSNKIIINNLVRWDRWG
;
A
#
# COMPACT_ATOMS: atom_id res chain seq x y z
N MET A 1 29.79 12.33 5.42
CA MET A 1 28.79 11.34 5.86
C MET A 1 27.96 12.01 6.93
N SER A 2 26.74 12.39 6.60
CA SER A 2 25.85 13.10 7.53
C SER A 2 24.87 12.09 8.09
N ASP A 3 25.04 11.73 9.36
CA ASP A 3 24.08 10.91 10.10
C ASP A 3 22.76 11.70 10.25
N ILE A 4 21.81 11.41 9.37
CA ILE A 4 20.42 11.81 9.58
C ILE A 4 19.80 10.77 10.51
N THR A 5 19.93 11.02 11.81
CA THR A 5 19.11 10.32 12.81
C THR A 5 17.65 10.74 12.59
N ILE A 6 16.89 9.88 11.90
CA ILE A 6 15.44 10.02 11.78
C ILE A 6 14.84 9.81 13.19
N PRO A 7 14.14 10.78 13.79
CA PRO A 7 13.44 10.53 15.04
C PRO A 7 12.32 9.53 14.76
N HIS A 8 12.44 8.34 15.32
CA HIS A 8 11.36 7.36 15.33
C HIS A 8 10.20 7.97 16.13
N PRO A 9 9.01 8.21 15.52
CA PRO A 9 7.88 8.74 16.27
C PRO A 9 7.36 7.61 17.17
N ASN A 10 7.81 7.62 18.42
CA ASN A 10 7.23 6.82 19.49
C ASN A 10 5.77 7.22 19.68
N ALA A 11 4.86 6.40 19.16
CA ALA A 11 3.50 6.22 19.66
C ALA A 11 2.99 4.85 19.20
N VAL A 12 3.60 3.78 19.75
CA VAL A 12 2.92 2.50 19.87
C VAL A 12 1.97 2.65 21.06
N ASN A 13 0.77 3.14 20.80
CA ASN A 13 -0.37 2.93 21.70
C ASN A 13 -1.16 1.75 21.14
N GLY A 14 -1.30 0.72 21.97
CA GLY A 14 -2.04 -0.48 21.64
C GLY A 14 -3.46 -0.16 21.16
N HIS A 15 -3.84 -0.83 20.07
CA HIS A 15 -5.20 -1.09 19.63
C HIS A 15 -6.15 0.10 19.35
N THR A 16 -5.65 1.33 19.19
CA THR A 16 -6.39 2.38 18.47
C THR A 16 -5.43 3.27 17.70
N ALA A 17 -5.23 2.96 16.42
CA ALA A 17 -4.21 3.58 15.60
C ALA A 17 -4.68 4.92 15.01
N VAL A 18 -4.69 5.95 15.86
CA VAL A 18 -4.95 7.33 15.45
C VAL A 18 -3.74 7.85 14.67
N ILE A 19 -3.94 8.21 13.40
CA ILE A 19 -2.93 8.95 12.64
C ILE A 19 -3.02 10.42 13.05
N CYS A 20 -2.01 10.91 13.80
CA CYS A 20 -1.94 12.30 14.22
C CYS A 20 -1.75 13.26 13.02
N SER A 21 -2.40 14.42 13.04
CA SER A 21 -2.21 15.48 12.01
C SER A 21 -0.75 15.92 11.90
N THR A 22 0.01 15.93 13.00
CA THR A 22 1.46 16.19 13.00
C THR A 22 2.23 15.19 12.12
N SER A 23 1.86 13.92 12.15
CA SER A 23 2.44 12.88 11.30
C SER A 23 2.10 13.10 9.82
N ILE A 24 0.87 13.52 9.51
CA ILE A 24 0.45 13.81 8.12
C ILE A 24 1.26 14.99 7.57
N ARG A 25 1.36 16.09 8.32
CA ARG A 25 2.16 17.26 7.90
C ARG A 25 3.62 16.90 7.68
N HIS A 26 4.20 16.08 8.57
CA HIS A 26 5.56 15.60 8.41
C HIS A 26 5.74 14.78 7.13
N ILE A 27 4.83 13.83 6.84
CA ILE A 27 4.84 13.05 5.60
C ILE A 27 4.79 13.95 4.37
N LEU A 28 3.90 14.96 4.36
CA LEU A 28 3.75 15.89 3.23
C LEU A 28 5.02 16.73 3.02
N ALA A 29 5.64 17.20 4.11
CA ALA A 29 6.87 17.99 4.06
C ALA A 29 8.05 17.15 3.53
N VAL A 30 8.23 15.94 4.06
CA VAL A 30 9.27 15.01 3.61
C VAL A 30 9.06 14.68 2.13
N ARG A 31 7.85 14.26 1.73
CA ARG A 31 7.50 13.97 0.32
C ARG A 31 7.89 15.13 -0.60
N LYS A 32 7.51 16.37 -0.25
CA LYS A 32 7.83 17.55 -1.06
C LYS A 32 9.32 17.74 -1.22
N SER A 33 10.08 17.67 -0.12
CA SER A 33 11.53 17.84 -0.14
C SER A 33 12.24 16.73 -0.93
N THR A 34 11.77 15.48 -0.82
CA THR A 34 12.32 14.32 -1.52
C THR A 34 12.07 14.42 -3.02
N LEU A 35 10.85 14.77 -3.44
CA LEU A 35 10.54 14.92 -4.87
C LEU A 35 11.36 16.04 -5.52
N LEU A 36 11.62 17.14 -4.80
CA LEU A 36 12.49 18.21 -5.29
C LEU A 36 13.94 17.73 -5.50
N GLN A 37 14.48 16.95 -4.56
CA GLN A 37 15.82 16.37 -4.68
C GLN A 37 15.90 15.38 -5.84
N ILE A 38 14.87 14.55 -6.03
CA ILE A 38 14.82 13.60 -7.15
C ILE A 38 14.76 14.33 -8.49
N ASP A 39 13.94 15.37 -8.64
CA ASP A 39 13.87 16.18 -9.87
C ASP A 39 15.24 16.78 -10.21
N THR A 40 15.93 17.32 -9.19
CA THR A 40 17.28 17.87 -9.35
C THR A 40 18.25 16.82 -9.88
N LEU A 41 18.24 15.62 -9.29
CA LEU A 41 19.11 14.51 -9.71
C LEU A 41 18.83 14.05 -11.15
N ILE A 42 17.56 13.96 -11.54
CA ILE A 42 17.18 13.54 -12.90
C ILE A 42 17.63 14.58 -13.94
N ARG A 43 17.50 15.88 -13.63
CA ARG A 43 17.99 16.95 -14.50
C ARG A 43 19.50 16.92 -14.62
N GLN A 44 20.22 16.76 -13.51
CA GLN A 44 21.68 16.62 -13.51
C GLN A 44 22.13 15.41 -14.34
N LEU A 45 21.47 14.27 -14.21
CA LEU A 45 21.78 13.09 -15.02
C LEU A 45 21.53 13.35 -16.52
N THR A 46 20.47 14.09 -16.86
CA THR A 46 20.16 14.48 -18.24
C THR A 46 21.25 15.39 -18.82
N GLU A 47 21.74 16.36 -18.05
CA GLU A 47 22.84 17.23 -18.44
C GLU A 47 24.14 16.44 -18.67
N ILE A 48 24.47 15.53 -17.74
CA ILE A 48 25.65 14.65 -17.88
C ILE A 48 25.53 13.79 -19.15
N SER A 49 24.34 13.23 -19.44
CA SER A 49 24.10 12.46 -20.67
C SER A 49 24.41 13.28 -21.92
N ALA A 50 23.95 14.54 -21.96
CA ALA A 50 24.22 15.42 -23.10
C ALA A 50 25.73 15.74 -23.25
N LEU A 51 26.44 15.94 -22.13
CA LEU A 51 27.88 16.17 -22.13
C LEU A 51 28.65 14.94 -22.61
N THR A 52 28.27 13.73 -22.17
CA THR A 52 28.94 12.49 -22.60
C THR A 52 28.67 12.20 -24.07
N GLU A 53 27.44 12.44 -24.55
CA GLU A 53 27.11 12.31 -25.97
C GLU A 53 27.95 13.26 -26.84
N ASN A 54 28.13 14.51 -26.40
CA ASN A 54 28.90 15.52 -27.13
C ASN A 54 30.38 15.14 -27.33
N ILE A 55 30.96 14.32 -26.44
CA ILE A 55 32.33 13.80 -26.57
C ILE A 55 32.39 12.40 -27.18
N GLY A 56 31.28 11.87 -27.70
CA GLY A 56 31.19 10.52 -28.29
C GLY A 56 31.06 9.37 -27.28
N GLY A 57 30.86 9.67 -26.00
CA GLY A 57 30.72 8.72 -24.89
C GLY A 57 29.33 8.08 -24.74
N LYS A 58 28.39 8.36 -25.67
CA LYS A 58 26.99 7.91 -25.67
C LYS A 58 26.15 8.45 -24.50
N ALA A 59 24.87 8.07 -24.46
CA ALA A 59 23.87 8.55 -23.52
C ALA A 59 23.89 7.80 -22.18
N ALA A 60 23.26 8.35 -21.14
CA ALA A 60 23.14 7.75 -19.81
C ALA A 60 22.66 6.28 -19.82
N PRO A 61 21.62 5.90 -20.59
CA PRO A 61 21.18 4.51 -20.64
C PRO A 61 22.24 3.53 -21.16
N ASP A 62 23.19 3.98 -21.99
CA ASP A 62 24.21 3.12 -22.59
C ASP A 62 25.33 2.74 -21.62
N TRP A 63 25.69 3.64 -20.70
CA TRP A 63 26.78 3.43 -19.74
C TRP A 63 26.31 3.13 -18.31
N ALA A 64 25.09 3.54 -17.93
CA ALA A 64 24.57 3.31 -16.58
C ALA A 64 23.82 1.97 -16.42
N MET A 65 23.32 1.38 -17.52
CA MET A 65 22.51 0.17 -17.48
C MET A 65 23.29 -1.05 -17.98
N LYS A 66 23.16 -2.20 -17.31
CA LYS A 66 23.73 -3.46 -17.80
C LYS A 66 23.01 -3.88 -19.09
N GLN A 67 23.78 -4.26 -20.11
CA GLN A 67 23.27 -4.57 -21.46
C GLN A 67 22.14 -5.61 -21.50
N ASN A 68 22.13 -6.58 -20.58
CA ASN A 68 21.13 -7.64 -20.47
C ASN A 68 20.09 -7.40 -19.36
N PHE A 69 20.13 -6.24 -18.70
CA PHE A 69 19.22 -5.88 -17.61
C PHE A 69 18.56 -4.54 -17.92
N ARG A 70 17.78 -4.50 -19.02
CA ARG A 70 16.86 -3.40 -19.29
C ARG A 70 15.53 -3.66 -18.59
N CYS A 71 15.54 -3.70 -17.26
CA CYS A 71 14.32 -3.36 -16.54
C CYS A 71 14.08 -1.85 -16.74
N GLY A 72 12.84 -1.44 -17.04
CA GLY A 72 12.52 -0.02 -17.22
C GLY A 72 12.93 0.77 -15.97
N CYS A 73 13.87 1.70 -16.12
CA CYS A 73 14.32 2.57 -15.04
C CYS A 73 13.75 3.97 -15.27
N TRP A 74 12.86 4.42 -14.39
CA TRP A 74 12.26 5.76 -14.52
C TRP A 74 13.29 6.88 -14.49
N MET A 75 14.46 6.71 -13.86
CA MET A 75 15.53 7.72 -13.88
C MET A 75 16.16 7.92 -15.26
N MET A 76 15.97 6.96 -16.18
CA MET A 76 16.49 7.03 -17.55
C MET A 76 15.49 7.63 -18.54
N GLU A 77 14.26 7.93 -18.08
CA GLU A 77 13.23 8.58 -18.89
C GLU A 77 13.42 10.10 -18.91
N LYS A 78 12.68 10.77 -19.80
CA LYS A 78 12.60 12.25 -19.79
C LYS A 78 12.18 12.76 -18.41
N PRO A 79 12.74 13.90 -17.92
CA PRO A 79 12.46 14.41 -16.59
C PRO A 79 10.97 14.49 -16.24
N GLU A 80 10.13 14.94 -17.18
CA GLU A 80 8.69 15.08 -16.97
C GLU A 80 7.99 13.72 -16.77
N THR A 81 8.35 12.73 -17.60
CA THR A 81 7.81 11.36 -17.53
C THR A 81 8.28 10.66 -16.26
N ALA A 82 9.58 10.76 -15.97
CA ALA A 82 10.22 10.21 -14.78
C ALA A 82 9.57 10.73 -13.51
N MET A 83 9.45 12.06 -13.37
CA MET A 83 8.87 12.68 -12.20
C MET A 83 7.41 12.33 -12.00
N LYS A 84 6.62 12.24 -13.08
CA LYS A 84 5.22 11.80 -13.00
C LYS A 84 5.12 10.37 -12.46
N ALA A 85 5.89 9.43 -13.01
CA ALA A 85 5.86 8.03 -12.59
C ALA A 85 6.38 7.85 -11.16
N ILE A 86 7.49 8.49 -10.80
CA ILE A 86 8.08 8.42 -9.45
C ILE A 86 7.12 9.01 -8.41
N THR A 87 6.52 10.16 -8.70
CA THR A 87 5.53 10.77 -7.80
C THR A 87 4.36 9.82 -7.56
N ARG A 88 3.81 9.22 -8.63
CA ARG A 88 2.70 8.26 -8.51
C ARG A 88 3.07 7.04 -7.69
N ASN A 89 4.22 6.43 -7.95
CA ASN A 89 4.69 5.27 -7.20
C ASN A 89 4.90 5.60 -5.72
N LEU A 90 5.47 6.76 -5.41
CA LEU A 90 5.66 7.22 -4.04
C LEU A 90 4.32 7.44 -3.33
N GLU A 91 3.37 8.12 -3.98
CA GLU A 91 2.04 8.40 -3.42
C GLU A 91 1.25 7.12 -3.15
N ARG A 92 1.36 6.12 -4.04
CA ARG A 92 0.78 4.79 -3.85
C ARG A 92 1.29 4.12 -2.57
N GLU A 93 2.60 4.14 -2.33
CA GLU A 93 3.19 3.57 -1.12
C GLU A 93 2.83 4.35 0.13
N ILE A 94 2.73 5.68 0.05
CA ILE A 94 2.23 6.51 1.15
C ILE A 94 0.80 6.10 1.51
N TRP A 95 -0.09 5.96 0.54
CA TRP A 95 -1.46 5.50 0.79
C TRP A 95 -1.50 4.10 1.41
N ARG A 96 -0.72 3.14 0.88
CA ARG A 96 -0.62 1.79 1.44
C ARG A 96 -0.18 1.84 2.91
N ASN A 97 0.84 2.64 3.22
CA ASN A 97 1.34 2.80 4.58
C ASN A 97 0.30 3.42 5.51
N LEU A 98 -0.40 4.47 5.06
CA LEU A 98 -1.47 5.11 5.83
C LEU A 98 -2.59 4.10 6.16
N MET A 99 -3.06 3.34 5.17
CA MET A 99 -4.12 2.33 5.33
C MET A 99 -3.72 1.18 6.26
N GLN A 100 -2.46 0.76 6.20
CA GLN A 100 -1.91 -0.27 7.08
C GLN A 100 -1.78 0.23 8.51
N ARG A 101 -1.20 1.43 8.70
CA ARG A 101 -0.96 1.99 10.03
C ARG A 101 -2.23 2.35 10.75
N SER A 102 -3.28 2.79 10.05
CA SER A 102 -4.57 3.09 10.68
C SER A 102 -5.36 1.86 11.13
N GLY A 103 -4.91 0.64 10.80
CA GLY A 103 -5.67 -0.58 11.00
C GLY A 103 -6.92 -0.68 10.11
N MET A 104 -7.04 0.16 9.07
CA MET A 104 -8.25 0.14 8.24
C MET A 104 -8.38 -1.17 7.47
N PHE A 105 -7.25 -1.75 7.03
CA PHE A 105 -7.27 -3.05 6.36
C PHE A 105 -7.87 -4.17 7.23
N SER A 106 -7.77 -4.09 8.57
CA SER A 106 -8.39 -5.09 9.45
C SER A 106 -9.90 -4.92 9.59
N LEU A 107 -10.44 -3.72 9.33
CA LEU A 107 -11.89 -3.46 9.39
C LEU A 107 -12.61 -3.81 8.09
N MET A 108 -11.89 -3.76 6.96
CA MET A 108 -12.45 -4.03 5.64
C MET A 108 -12.68 -5.54 5.42
N ASP A 109 -13.77 -5.92 4.77
CA ASP A 109 -13.97 -7.28 4.28
C ASP A 109 -13.06 -7.61 3.09
N ALA A 110 -13.01 -8.88 2.66
CA ALA A 110 -12.13 -9.32 1.57
C ALA A 110 -12.38 -8.58 0.24
N GLN A 111 -13.65 -8.26 -0.08
CA GLN A 111 -14.00 -7.54 -1.30
C GLN A 111 -13.60 -6.06 -1.22
N ALA A 112 -13.83 -5.42 -0.08
CA ALA A 112 -13.40 -4.04 0.14
C ALA A 112 -11.88 -3.91 0.09
N ARG A 113 -11.14 -4.86 0.68
CA ARG A 113 -9.68 -4.91 0.57
C ARG A 113 -9.23 -5.08 -0.88
N ASP A 114 -9.76 -6.05 -1.62
CA ASP A 114 -9.40 -6.27 -3.03
C ASP A 114 -9.67 -5.04 -3.89
N THR A 115 -10.84 -4.40 -3.70
CA THR A 115 -11.18 -3.16 -4.41
C THR A 115 -10.19 -2.03 -4.07
N GLY A 116 -9.86 -1.85 -2.80
CA GLY A 116 -8.89 -0.84 -2.36
C GLY A 116 -7.48 -1.10 -2.89
N PHE A 117 -7.01 -2.35 -2.84
CA PHE A 117 -5.72 -2.75 -3.41
C PHE A 117 -5.69 -2.53 -4.92
N ARG A 118 -6.75 -2.90 -5.65
CA ARG A 118 -6.86 -2.64 -7.08
C ARG A 118 -6.86 -1.16 -7.41
N SER A 119 -7.56 -0.33 -6.65
CA SER A 119 -7.52 1.12 -6.82
C SER A 119 -6.11 1.68 -6.64
N LEU A 120 -5.34 1.17 -5.67
CA LEU A 120 -3.92 1.50 -5.53
C LEU A 120 -3.09 0.96 -6.71
N GLU A 121 -3.38 -0.25 -7.20
CA GLU A 121 -2.65 -0.90 -8.29
C GLU A 121 -2.81 -0.19 -9.63
N TYR A 122 -4.02 0.31 -9.91
CA TYR A 122 -4.39 0.99 -11.16
C TYR A 122 -4.27 2.52 -11.07
N ASP A 123 -3.52 3.05 -10.10
CA ASP A 123 -3.31 4.50 -9.89
C ASP A 123 -4.60 5.33 -9.71
N ASN A 124 -5.68 4.67 -9.31
CA ASN A 124 -6.98 5.29 -9.06
C ASN A 124 -7.12 5.64 -7.57
N PHE A 125 -6.24 6.53 -7.09
CA PHE A 125 -6.26 7.03 -5.72
C PHE A 125 -6.21 8.57 -5.67
N PRO A 126 -6.77 9.20 -4.63
CA PRO A 126 -6.74 10.65 -4.50
C PRO A 126 -5.31 11.18 -4.38
N GLU A 127 -5.07 12.39 -4.85
CA GLU A 127 -3.80 13.08 -4.61
C GLU A 127 -3.47 13.11 -3.11
N ILE A 128 -2.21 12.88 -2.76
CA ILE A 128 -1.77 12.97 -1.36
C ILE A 128 -1.80 14.45 -0.92
N SER A 129 -2.80 14.79 -0.11
CA SER A 129 -2.98 16.09 0.53
C SER A 129 -3.64 15.91 1.89
N GLU A 130 -3.50 16.88 2.80
CA GLU A 130 -4.12 16.79 4.14
C GLU A 130 -5.64 16.64 4.03
N ALA A 131 -6.28 17.40 3.12
CA ALA A 131 -7.71 17.33 2.88
C ALA A 131 -8.18 15.98 2.34
N ASN A 132 -7.47 15.41 1.36
CA ASN A 132 -7.84 14.12 0.75
C ASN A 132 -7.59 12.94 1.70
N ILE A 133 -6.51 13.00 2.49
CA ILE A 133 -6.25 12.02 3.54
C ILE A 133 -7.38 12.07 4.57
N LEU A 134 -7.70 13.27 5.07
CA LEU A 134 -8.77 13.44 6.06
C LEU A 134 -10.13 12.97 5.53
N SER A 135 -10.50 13.36 4.30
CA SER A 135 -11.78 12.97 3.72
C SER A 135 -11.89 11.47 3.51
N THR A 136 -10.81 10.83 3.03
CA THR A 136 -10.75 9.38 2.81
C THR A 136 -10.90 8.63 4.12
N PHE A 137 -10.14 9.01 5.16
CA PHE A 137 -10.24 8.37 6.47
C PHE A 137 -11.57 8.64 7.17
N LYS A 138 -12.17 9.82 6.97
CA LYS A 138 -13.52 10.12 7.48
C LYS A 138 -14.56 9.21 6.84
N GLN A 139 -14.52 9.03 5.52
CA GLN A 139 -15.43 8.14 4.80
C GLN A 139 -15.24 6.68 5.23
N LEU A 140 -13.99 6.22 5.34
CA LEU A 140 -13.69 4.87 5.80
C LEU A 140 -14.19 4.63 7.24
N HIS A 141 -14.05 5.63 8.12
CA HIS A 141 -14.56 5.54 9.48
C HIS A 141 -16.09 5.54 9.54
N GLN A 142 -16.77 6.35 8.73
CA GLN A 142 -18.23 6.36 8.64
C GLN A 142 -18.80 5.01 8.19
N ASN A 143 -18.10 4.33 7.27
CA ASN A 143 -18.55 3.06 6.72
C ASN A 143 -18.02 1.83 7.50
N LYS A 144 -17.28 2.03 8.61
CA LYS A 144 -16.55 0.95 9.29
C LYS A 144 -17.47 -0.17 9.80
N ASP A 145 -18.64 0.19 10.33
CA ASP A 145 -19.56 -0.77 10.94
C ASP A 145 -20.22 -1.64 9.86
N GLU A 146 -20.65 -1.04 8.74
CA GLU A 146 -21.18 -1.76 7.58
C GLU A 146 -20.14 -2.71 6.96
N LEU A 147 -18.90 -2.24 6.79
CA LEU A 147 -17.79 -3.06 6.27
C LEU A 147 -17.50 -4.26 7.17
N PHE A 148 -17.57 -4.04 8.49
CA PHE A 148 -17.37 -5.09 9.48
C PHE A 148 -18.50 -6.14 9.43
N GLU A 149 -19.77 -5.70 9.49
CA GLU A 149 -20.94 -6.59 9.43
C GLU A 149 -20.96 -7.42 8.14
N ARG A 150 -20.66 -6.78 6.99
CA ARG A 150 -20.54 -7.49 5.71
C ARG A 150 -19.40 -8.52 5.73
N GLY A 151 -18.29 -8.18 6.36
CA GLY A 151 -17.15 -9.07 6.55
C GLY A 151 -17.50 -10.33 7.33
N GLU A 152 -18.21 -10.18 8.44
CA GLU A 152 -18.72 -11.33 9.22
C GLU A 152 -19.63 -12.21 8.35
N ILE A 153 -20.63 -11.62 7.70
CA ILE A 153 -21.57 -12.35 6.84
C ILE A 153 -20.82 -13.14 5.74
N ASN A 154 -19.87 -12.50 5.06
CA ASN A 154 -19.10 -13.13 3.99
C ASN A 154 -18.20 -14.27 4.52
N ALA A 155 -17.62 -14.11 5.70
CA ALA A 155 -16.86 -15.18 6.35
C ALA A 155 -17.75 -16.42 6.60
N PHE A 156 -18.98 -16.22 7.12
CA PHE A 156 -19.92 -17.33 7.35
C PHE A 156 -20.43 -17.97 6.07
N ARG A 157 -20.66 -17.18 5.00
CA ARG A 157 -21.07 -17.70 3.69
C ARG A 157 -20.03 -18.64 3.08
N GLY A 158 -18.73 -18.36 3.29
CA GLY A 158 -17.63 -19.15 2.76
C GLY A 158 -17.38 -20.48 3.48
N LEU A 159 -18.08 -20.74 4.59
CA LEU A 159 -17.90 -21.99 5.33
C LEU A 159 -18.63 -23.16 4.65
N SER A 160 -17.96 -24.33 4.59
CA SER A 160 -18.57 -25.58 4.08
C SER A 160 -19.90 -25.91 4.78
N ARG A 161 -20.90 -26.29 3.98
CA ARG A 161 -22.25 -26.64 4.45
C ARG A 161 -22.42 -28.13 4.75
N ASP A 162 -21.34 -28.91 4.65
CA ASP A 162 -21.36 -30.38 4.68
C ASP A 162 -21.61 -30.96 6.08
N TYR A 163 -21.76 -30.10 7.10
CA TYR A 163 -21.98 -30.50 8.48
C TYR A 163 -23.45 -30.26 8.88
N LYS A 164 -24.15 -31.35 9.26
CA LYS A 164 -25.60 -31.44 9.57
C LYS A 164 -26.17 -30.43 10.60
N THR A 165 -25.36 -29.64 11.31
CA THR A 165 -25.80 -28.81 12.44
C THR A 165 -25.36 -27.35 12.34
N ARG A 166 -25.40 -26.77 11.14
CA ARG A 166 -25.13 -25.33 10.90
C ARG A 166 -26.43 -24.55 10.63
N PRO A 167 -27.34 -24.36 11.61
CA PRO A 167 -28.40 -23.38 11.45
C PRO A 167 -27.75 -21.98 11.37
N PRO A 168 -28.19 -21.11 10.44
CA PRO A 168 -27.49 -19.87 10.08
C PRO A 168 -27.40 -18.80 11.18
N CYS A 169 -28.02 -19.00 12.35
CA CYS A 169 -28.18 -17.99 13.39
C CYS A 169 -27.76 -18.45 14.80
N LYS A 170 -26.80 -19.37 14.95
CA LYS A 170 -26.30 -19.79 16.28
C LYS A 170 -24.78 -19.78 16.38
N PHE A 171 -24.26 -18.90 17.22
CA PHE A 171 -22.90 -18.94 17.76
C PHE A 171 -22.93 -19.63 19.11
N SER A 172 -22.57 -20.91 19.17
CA SER A 172 -22.40 -21.63 20.43
C SER A 172 -21.01 -22.28 20.44
N ASN A 173 -20.43 -22.48 21.63
CA ASN A 173 -19.14 -23.15 21.78
C ASN A 173 -19.19 -24.53 21.12
N LYS A 174 -18.31 -24.79 20.14
CA LYS A 174 -18.17 -26.08 19.47
C LYS A 174 -16.71 -26.48 19.42
N ILE A 175 -16.44 -27.73 19.78
CA ILE A 175 -15.15 -28.39 19.59
C ILE A 175 -15.28 -29.27 18.34
N ILE A 176 -14.41 -29.06 17.34
CA ILE A 176 -14.36 -29.90 16.14
C ILE A 176 -13.27 -30.95 16.36
N ILE A 177 -13.64 -32.22 16.41
CA ILE A 177 -12.69 -33.34 16.49
C ILE A 177 -12.70 -34.10 15.17
N ASN A 178 -11.58 -34.07 14.46
CA ASN A 178 -11.37 -34.88 13.25
C ASN A 178 -10.76 -36.24 13.63
N ASN A 179 -11.11 -37.30 12.88
CA ASN A 179 -10.55 -38.65 12.98
C ASN A 179 -10.82 -39.43 14.29
N LEU A 180 -11.86 -39.08 15.06
CA LEU A 180 -12.22 -39.84 16.27
C LEU A 180 -12.69 -41.27 15.94
N VAL A 181 -13.31 -41.50 14.76
CA VAL A 181 -13.81 -42.83 14.35
C VAL A 181 -13.56 -43.06 12.86
N ARG A 182 -13.00 -44.23 12.51
CA ARG A 182 -12.94 -44.73 11.12
C ARG A 182 -14.30 -45.31 10.73
N TRP A 183 -14.82 -44.87 9.58
CA TRP A 183 -16.14 -45.27 9.05
C TRP A 183 -16.17 -46.66 8.38
N ASP A 184 -15.11 -47.45 8.52
CA ASP A 184 -14.95 -48.75 7.85
C ASP A 184 -15.48 -49.95 8.66
N ARG A 185 -16.15 -49.72 9.79
CA ARG A 185 -16.68 -50.79 10.68
C ARG A 185 -18.16 -50.70 11.02
N TRP A 186 -18.98 -50.23 10.08
CA TRP A 186 -20.42 -50.48 10.14
C TRP A 186 -20.81 -51.05 8.79
N GLY A 187 -21.08 -52.36 8.78
CA GLY A 187 -21.62 -53.09 7.64
C GLY A 187 -23.05 -52.70 7.33
#